data_AF-A0A319C3I0-F1
#
_entry.id   AF-A0A319C3I0-F1
#
_cell.length_a   1.000
_cell.length_b   1.000
_cell.length_c   1.000
_cell.angle_alpha   90.00
_cell.angle_beta   90.00
_cell.angle_gamma   90.00
#
_symmetry.space_group_name_H-M   'P 1'
#
loop_
_entity.id
_entity.type
_entity.pdbx_description
1 polymer ?
#
loop_
_entity_poly.entity_id
_entity_poly.type
_entity_poly.pdbx_seq_one_letter_code
_entity_poly.pdbx_strand_id
1 'polypeptide(L)'
;LDTWYPQYLRCTQYFLEQGQFSPAVLSLAAFLNIRLPCQRIEHQQTSSSDAGGTTATAAAAAAAAHVQLRRYIRRLVVTGHDSPEVLQAFFGAAWAGGVGCVVQQERQTYLFTAKSSGWAATKAAYDLPPDEQTPFLRPLRAPAEEELRLAESRWSDWLAMEDWMVGPRSPW
;
A
#
# COMPACT_ATOMS: atom_id res chain seq x y z
N LEU A 1 7.12 19.54 3.30
CA LEU A 1 7.75 18.24 3.64
C LEU A 1 8.09 18.16 5.12
N ASP A 2 8.55 19.27 5.70
CA ASP A 2 9.04 19.38 7.09
C ASP A 2 8.04 18.93 8.17
N THR A 3 6.73 19.09 7.94
CA THR A 3 5.68 18.66 8.89
C THR A 3 5.21 17.21 8.66
N TRP A 4 5.32 16.69 7.44
CA TRP A 4 4.83 15.37 7.04
C TRP A 4 5.84 14.27 7.37
N TYR A 5 7.11 14.47 6.99
CA TYR A 5 8.14 13.44 7.11
C TYR A 5 8.36 12.93 8.55
N PRO A 6 8.41 13.80 9.59
CA PRO A 6 8.50 13.31 10.97
C PRO A 6 7.31 12.44 11.40
N GLN A 7 6.11 12.74 10.90
CA GLN A 7 4.91 11.94 11.20
C GLN A 7 4.94 10.61 10.47
N TYR A 8 5.40 10.59 9.21
CA TYR A 8 5.65 9.37 8.46
C TYR A 8 6.68 8.46 9.14
N LEU A 9 7.78 9.03 9.66
CA LEU A 9 8.77 8.28 10.44
C LEU A 9 8.16 7.67 11.69
N ARG A 10 7.36 8.43 12.46
CA ARG A 10 6.64 7.90 13.63
C ARG A 10 5.71 6.74 13.27
N CYS A 11 5.03 6.82 12.13
CA CYS A 11 4.18 5.72 11.63
C CYS A 11 5.01 4.48 11.30
N THR A 12 6.15 4.67 10.66
CA THR A 12 7.08 3.58 10.29
C THR A 12 7.63 2.90 11.54
N GLN A 13 8.10 3.69 12.51
CA GLN A 13 8.60 3.20 13.78
C GLN A 13 7.52 2.44 14.55
N TYR A 14 6.32 3.02 14.70
CA TYR A 14 5.21 2.36 15.38
C TYR A 14 4.86 1.02 14.74
N PHE A 15 4.75 0.97 13.41
CA PHE A 15 4.42 -0.26 12.70
C PHE A 15 5.47 -1.36 12.94
N LEU A 16 6.75 -0.97 12.97
CA LEU A 16 7.87 -1.88 13.21
C LEU A 16 7.98 -2.35 14.67
N GLU A 17 7.71 -1.48 15.64
CA GLU A 17 7.93 -1.81 17.05
C GLU A 17 6.68 -2.40 17.72
N GLN A 18 5.48 -2.02 17.27
CA GLN A 18 4.23 -2.30 17.96
C GLN A 18 3.16 -2.88 17.02
N GLY A 19 2.88 -2.18 15.91
CA GLY A 19 1.77 -2.51 15.01
C GLY A 19 1.83 -3.95 14.49
N GLN A 20 2.98 -4.37 13.94
CA GLN A 20 3.15 -5.71 13.38
C GLN A 20 3.04 -6.87 14.38
N PHE A 21 3.10 -6.60 15.68
CA PHE A 21 3.00 -7.64 16.72
C PHE A 21 1.63 -7.70 17.38
N SER A 22 0.73 -6.77 17.07
CA SER A 22 -0.63 -6.77 17.59
C SER A 22 -1.42 -7.97 17.04
N PRO A 23 -2.18 -8.72 17.88
CA PRO A 23 -3.01 -9.83 17.43
C PRO A 23 -3.98 -9.44 16.31
N ALA A 24 -4.57 -8.24 16.38
CA ALA A 24 -5.48 -7.75 15.35
C ALA A 24 -4.79 -7.57 13.99
N VAL A 25 -3.57 -7.03 13.99
CA VAL A 25 -2.76 -6.82 12.78
C VAL A 25 -2.27 -8.14 12.22
N LEU A 26 -1.82 -9.07 13.07
CA LEU A 26 -1.40 -10.42 12.68
C LEU A 26 -2.54 -11.19 12.00
N SER A 27 -3.71 -11.24 12.63
CA SER A 27 -4.89 -11.92 12.08
C SER A 27 -5.34 -11.28 10.77
N LEU A 28 -5.34 -9.94 10.69
CA LEU A 28 -5.73 -9.26 9.46
C LEU A 28 -4.71 -9.46 8.34
N ALA A 29 -3.41 -9.39 8.63
CA ALA A 29 -2.36 -9.61 7.64
C ALA A 29 -2.43 -11.01 7.03
N ALA A 30 -2.66 -12.03 7.86
CA ALA A 30 -2.90 -13.40 7.41
C ALA A 30 -4.15 -13.50 6.53
N PHE A 31 -5.27 -12.91 6.96
CA PHE A 31 -6.52 -12.89 6.19
C PHE A 31 -6.38 -12.18 4.83
N LEU A 32 -5.60 -11.10 4.78
CA LEU A 32 -5.37 -10.32 3.57
C LEU A 32 -4.24 -10.85 2.69
N ASN A 33 -3.65 -12.00 3.03
CA ASN A 33 -2.51 -12.61 2.36
C ASN A 33 -1.36 -11.60 2.14
N ILE A 34 -0.92 -10.94 3.21
CA ILE A 34 0.23 -10.03 3.20
C ILE A 34 1.15 -10.33 4.39
N ARG A 35 2.45 -10.43 4.13
CA ARG A 35 3.46 -10.70 5.16
C ARG A 35 3.84 -9.42 5.90
N LEU A 36 3.92 -9.52 7.21
CA LEU A 36 4.47 -8.47 8.08
C LEU A 36 6.00 -8.47 8.04
N PRO A 37 6.66 -7.36 8.39
CA PRO A 37 8.12 -7.27 8.33
C PRO A 37 8.84 -8.38 9.11
N CYS A 38 8.37 -8.73 10.30
CA CYS A 38 8.91 -9.80 11.14
C CYS A 38 8.90 -11.18 10.42
N GLN A 39 7.80 -11.51 9.75
CA GLN A 39 7.62 -12.77 9.02
C GLN A 39 8.56 -12.87 7.80
N ARG A 40 8.90 -11.73 7.18
CA ARG A 40 9.82 -11.73 6.03
C ARG A 40 11.27 -11.97 6.45
N ILE A 41 11.68 -11.44 7.60
CA ILE A 41 13.03 -11.68 8.15
C ILE A 41 13.21 -13.17 8.45
N GLU A 42 12.24 -13.81 9.09
CA GLU A 42 12.25 -15.25 9.36
C GLU A 42 12.35 -16.08 8.07
N HIS A 43 11.51 -15.77 7.07
CA HIS A 43 11.52 -16.47 5.79
C HIS A 43 12.86 -16.33 5.05
N GLN A 44 13.48 -15.15 5.11
CA GLN A 44 14.78 -14.91 4.49
C GLN A 44 15.89 -15.71 5.18
N GLN A 45 15.87 -15.78 6.52
CA GLN A 45 16.81 -16.61 7.30
C GLN A 45 16.68 -18.09 6.94
N THR A 46 15.46 -18.63 6.87
CA THR A 46 15.23 -20.04 6.50
C THR A 46 15.68 -20.34 5.06
N SER A 47 15.47 -19.41 4.12
CA SER A 47 15.90 -19.59 2.72
C SER A 47 17.40 -19.45 2.50
N SER A 48 18.12 -18.79 3.42
CA SER A 48 19.56 -18.54 3.33
C SER A 48 20.44 -19.62 3.96
N SER A 49 19.84 -20.63 4.60
CA SER A 49 20.58 -21.67 5.34
C SER A 49 21.35 -22.66 4.44
N ASP A 50 21.23 -22.54 3.11
CA ASP A 50 22.00 -23.30 2.10
C ASP A 50 23.24 -22.55 1.55
N ALA A 51 23.53 -21.31 1.98
CA ALA A 51 24.71 -20.57 1.53
C ALA A 51 25.42 -19.84 2.70
N GLY A 52 26.71 -20.14 2.86
CA GLY A 52 27.58 -19.74 3.98
C GLY A 52 27.34 -18.35 4.58
N GLY A 53 27.22 -18.34 5.92
CA GLY A 53 26.86 -17.16 6.71
C GLY A 53 28.02 -16.17 6.91
N THR A 54 27.81 -14.93 6.47
CA THR A 54 28.31 -13.70 7.14
C THR A 54 27.53 -12.43 6.71
N THR A 55 26.65 -12.50 5.71
CA THR A 55 25.90 -11.35 5.13
C THR A 55 24.44 -11.20 5.61
N ALA A 56 23.92 -12.15 6.39
CA ALA A 56 22.49 -12.21 6.77
C ALA A 56 22.00 -11.03 7.64
N THR A 57 22.85 -10.49 8.52
CA THR A 57 22.51 -9.36 9.40
C THR A 57 22.39 -8.04 8.64
N ALA A 58 23.23 -7.81 7.63
CA ALA A 58 23.13 -6.64 6.76
C ALA A 58 21.90 -6.69 5.84
N ALA A 59 21.54 -7.88 5.35
CA ALA A 59 20.34 -8.08 4.52
C ALA A 59 19.04 -7.91 5.32
N ALA A 60 18.96 -8.39 6.56
CA ALA A 60 17.82 -8.17 7.45
C ALA A 60 17.68 -6.68 7.86
N ALA A 61 18.80 -6.00 8.13
CA ALA A 61 18.82 -4.56 8.38
C ALA A 61 18.44 -3.74 7.14
N ALA A 62 18.84 -4.16 5.92
CA ALA A 62 18.44 -3.53 4.66
C ALA A 62 16.96 -3.79 4.31
N ALA A 63 16.43 -4.98 4.63
CA ALA A 63 15.02 -5.31 4.50
C ALA A 63 14.14 -4.52 5.49
N ALA A 64 14.64 -4.28 6.71
CA ALA A 64 14.03 -3.37 7.68
C ALA A 64 14.16 -1.90 7.26
N ALA A 65 15.27 -1.50 6.61
CA ALA A 65 15.50 -0.14 6.13
C ALA A 65 14.57 0.29 4.98
N HIS A 66 13.92 -0.66 4.30
CA HIS A 66 12.95 -0.38 3.25
C HIS A 66 11.59 -1.02 3.56
N VAL A 67 11.07 -0.82 4.77
CA VAL A 67 9.65 -1.10 5.04
C VAL A 67 8.81 -0.19 4.18
N GLN A 68 8.32 -0.75 3.08
CA GLN A 68 7.42 -0.07 2.17
C GLN A 68 6.02 -0.09 2.80
N LEU A 69 5.73 0.87 3.69
CA LEU A 69 4.38 1.05 4.27
C LEU A 69 3.30 1.07 3.17
N ARG A 70 3.66 1.58 2.00
CA ARG A 70 2.82 1.57 0.80
C ARG A 70 2.28 0.18 0.45
N ARG A 71 3.03 -0.92 0.62
CA ARG A 71 2.54 -2.28 0.35
C ARG A 71 1.31 -2.63 1.21
N TYR A 72 1.38 -2.29 2.49
CA TYR A 72 0.29 -2.50 3.43
C TYR A 72 -0.89 -1.59 3.11
N ILE A 73 -0.63 -0.31 2.83
CA ILE A 73 -1.68 0.65 2.43
C ILE A 73 -2.41 0.15 1.17
N ARG A 74 -1.68 -0.28 0.14
CA ARG A 74 -2.25 -0.85 -1.09
C ARG A 74 -3.16 -2.03 -0.79
N ARG A 75 -2.72 -2.97 0.04
CA ARG A 75 -3.51 -4.15 0.40
C ARG A 75 -4.74 -3.79 1.24
N LEU A 76 -4.61 -2.88 2.20
CA LEU A 76 -5.73 -2.41 3.01
C LEU A 76 -6.77 -1.69 2.15
N VAL A 77 -6.36 -0.77 1.27
CA VAL A 77 -7.27 -0.03 0.39
C VAL A 77 -8.02 -0.96 -0.56
N VAL A 78 -7.30 -1.81 -1.30
CA VAL A 78 -7.92 -2.66 -2.35
C VAL A 78 -8.87 -3.72 -1.80
N THR A 79 -8.68 -4.13 -0.55
CA THR A 79 -9.55 -5.08 0.17
C THR A 79 -10.62 -4.36 1.02
N GLY A 80 -10.60 -3.04 1.06
CA GLY A 80 -11.52 -2.20 1.81
C GLY A 80 -11.38 -2.35 3.33
N HIS A 81 -10.15 -2.40 3.84
CA HIS A 81 -9.77 -2.45 5.25
C HIS A 81 -8.97 -1.21 5.69
N ASP A 82 -9.16 -0.08 5.04
CA ASP A 82 -8.49 1.20 5.31
C ASP A 82 -9.29 2.13 6.25
N SER A 83 -10.03 1.56 7.22
CA SER A 83 -10.76 2.37 8.20
C SER A 83 -9.80 3.06 9.19
N PRO A 84 -10.20 4.18 9.82
CA PRO A 84 -9.37 4.87 10.81
C PRO A 84 -8.84 3.96 11.92
N GLU A 85 -9.67 3.02 12.39
CA GLU A 85 -9.30 2.08 13.46
C GLU A 85 -8.22 1.10 13.00
N VAL A 86 -8.33 0.58 11.77
CA VAL A 86 -7.32 -0.32 11.19
C VAL A 86 -6.02 0.44 10.91
N LEU A 87 -6.11 1.65 10.36
CA LEU A 87 -4.94 2.49 10.09
C LEU A 87 -4.22 2.88 11.39
N GLN A 88 -4.96 3.18 12.45
CA GLN A 88 -4.37 3.41 13.77
C GLN A 88 -3.73 2.15 14.35
N ALA A 89 -4.35 0.97 14.18
CA ALA A 89 -3.77 -0.29 14.64
C ALA A 89 -2.46 -0.64 13.92
N PHE A 90 -2.35 -0.35 12.62
CA PHE A 90 -1.13 -0.57 11.85
C PHE A 90 -0.07 0.51 12.11
N PHE A 91 -0.44 1.79 12.06
CA PHE A 91 0.51 2.90 11.93
C PHE A 91 0.52 3.85 13.13
N GLY A 92 -0.27 3.59 14.16
CA GLY A 92 -0.31 4.36 15.40
C GLY A 92 -1.10 5.67 15.29
N ALA A 93 -1.13 6.44 16.38
CA ALA A 93 -1.97 7.65 16.47
C ALA A 93 -1.60 8.76 15.47
N ALA A 94 -0.36 8.78 14.98
CA ALA A 94 0.12 9.78 14.03
C ALA A 94 -0.26 9.45 12.56
N TRP A 95 -1.01 8.37 12.30
CA TRP A 95 -1.28 7.87 10.95
C TRP A 95 -1.89 8.95 10.03
N ALA A 96 -2.78 9.79 10.55
CA ALA A 96 -3.52 10.75 9.75
C ALA A 96 -2.61 11.76 9.05
N GLY A 97 -1.63 12.32 9.75
CA GLY A 97 -0.66 13.24 9.15
C GLY A 97 0.63 12.58 8.65
N GLY A 98 0.84 11.29 8.93
CA GLY A 98 1.95 10.50 8.39
C GLY A 98 1.61 9.75 7.10
N VAL A 99 0.73 8.74 7.17
CA VAL A 99 0.36 7.92 6.00
C VAL A 99 -0.97 8.32 5.37
N GLY A 100 -1.75 9.22 5.98
CA GLY A 100 -3.09 9.58 5.50
C GLY A 100 -3.12 10.07 4.05
N CYS A 101 -2.16 10.90 3.62
CA CYS A 101 -2.07 11.34 2.22
C CYS A 101 -1.77 10.18 1.26
N VAL A 102 -0.97 9.20 1.69
CA VAL A 102 -0.64 8.00 0.92
C VAL A 102 -1.88 7.12 0.77
N VAL A 103 -2.68 6.96 1.84
CA VAL A 103 -3.96 6.26 1.81
C VAL A 103 -4.92 6.94 0.82
N GLN A 104 -5.09 8.26 0.91
CA GLN A 104 -5.96 9.02 0.02
C GLN A 104 -5.55 8.89 -1.45
N GLN A 105 -4.25 9.01 -1.74
CA GLN A 105 -3.73 8.83 -3.09
C GLN A 105 -3.97 7.41 -3.61
N GLU A 106 -3.79 6.40 -2.76
CA GLU A 106 -3.99 5.01 -3.15
C GLU A 106 -5.46 4.68 -3.40
N ARG A 107 -6.40 5.24 -2.63
CA ARG A 107 -7.86 5.11 -2.88
C ARG A 107 -8.25 5.64 -4.25
N GLN A 108 -7.72 6.81 -4.64
CA GLN A 108 -7.94 7.36 -5.99
C GLN A 108 -7.31 6.50 -7.08
N THR A 109 -6.09 6.00 -6.84
CA THR A 109 -5.40 5.09 -7.78
C THR A 109 -6.19 3.81 -8.00
N TYR A 110 -6.79 3.28 -6.93
CA TYR A 110 -7.63 2.09 -6.99
C TYR A 110 -8.90 2.32 -7.82
N LEU A 111 -9.61 3.44 -7.60
CA LEU A 111 -10.76 3.82 -8.41
C LEU A 111 -10.39 3.94 -9.89
N PHE A 112 -9.27 4.60 -10.18
CA PHE A 112 -8.77 4.78 -11.54
C PHE A 112 -8.51 3.42 -12.21
N THR A 113 -7.76 2.55 -11.55
CA THR A 113 -7.38 1.24 -12.09
C THR A 113 -8.61 0.35 -12.30
N ALA A 114 -9.53 0.35 -11.34
CA ALA A 114 -10.79 -0.40 -11.41
C ALA A 114 -11.66 0.06 -12.59
N LYS A 115 -11.72 1.37 -12.84
CA LYS A 115 -12.47 1.97 -13.95
C LYS A 115 -11.81 1.71 -15.32
N SER A 116 -10.48 1.70 -15.40
CA SER A 116 -9.76 1.58 -16.69
C SER A 116 -9.60 0.16 -17.20
N SER A 117 -9.39 -0.83 -16.32
CA SER A 117 -8.80 -2.11 -16.74
C SER A 117 -9.65 -3.34 -16.37
N GLY A 118 -10.78 -3.14 -15.71
CA GLY A 118 -11.66 -4.22 -15.26
C GLY A 118 -11.06 -5.05 -14.10
N TRP A 119 -11.84 -6.00 -13.60
CA TRP A 119 -11.57 -6.69 -12.33
C TRP A 119 -10.23 -7.46 -12.32
N ALA A 120 -9.97 -8.28 -13.33
CA ALA A 120 -8.80 -9.18 -13.35
C ALA A 120 -7.47 -8.42 -13.43
N ALA A 121 -7.39 -7.41 -14.31
CA ALA A 121 -6.19 -6.57 -14.42
C ALA A 121 -5.99 -5.70 -13.17
N THR A 122 -7.07 -5.20 -12.58
CA THR A 122 -7.01 -4.49 -11.30
C THR A 122 -6.44 -5.37 -10.21
N LYS A 123 -6.92 -6.61 -10.09
CA LYS A 123 -6.38 -7.55 -9.09
C LYS A 123 -4.89 -7.79 -9.31
N ALA A 124 -4.48 -8.05 -10.55
CA ALA A 124 -3.07 -8.27 -10.90
C ALA A 124 -2.19 -7.05 -10.56
N ALA A 125 -2.68 -5.82 -10.73
CA ALA A 125 -1.96 -4.60 -10.39
C ALA A 125 -1.69 -4.44 -8.88
N TYR A 126 -2.45 -5.13 -8.03
CA TYR A 126 -2.33 -5.11 -6.56
C TYR A 126 -1.69 -6.38 -5.98
N ASP A 127 -1.44 -7.40 -6.80
CA ASP A 127 -0.66 -8.55 -6.40
C ASP A 127 0.78 -8.12 -6.06
N LEU A 128 1.34 -8.71 -4.99
CA LEU A 128 2.69 -8.46 -4.54
C LEU A 128 3.53 -9.71 -4.86
N PRO A 129 4.26 -9.73 -5.99
CA PRO A 129 5.07 -10.89 -6.35
C PRO A 129 6.20 -11.10 -5.32
N PRO A 130 6.65 -12.35 -5.11
CA PRO A 130 6.31 -13.54 -5.89
C PRO A 130 5.03 -14.28 -5.47
N ASP A 131 4.59 -14.19 -4.21
CA ASP A 131 3.58 -15.09 -3.63
C ASP A 131 2.44 -14.40 -2.84
N GLU A 132 2.52 -13.09 -2.61
CA GLU A 132 1.51 -12.32 -1.86
C GLU A 132 0.38 -11.82 -2.80
N GLN A 133 -0.42 -12.74 -3.33
CA GLN A 133 -1.59 -12.42 -4.17
C GLN A 133 -2.70 -11.73 -3.38
N THR A 134 -3.37 -10.75 -3.99
CA THR A 134 -4.57 -10.10 -3.47
C THR A 134 -5.69 -11.11 -3.38
N PRO A 135 -6.24 -11.42 -2.20
CA PRO A 135 -7.21 -12.51 -2.06
C PRO A 135 -8.55 -12.16 -2.73
N PHE A 136 -8.97 -10.91 -2.64
CA PHE A 136 -10.19 -10.38 -3.25
C PHE A 136 -10.10 -8.86 -3.39
N LEU A 137 -10.96 -8.29 -4.24
CA LEU A 137 -11.14 -6.84 -4.35
C LEU A 137 -12.45 -6.44 -3.68
N ARG A 138 -12.48 -5.24 -3.10
CA ARG A 138 -13.69 -4.68 -2.52
C ARG A 138 -13.89 -3.24 -2.98
N PRO A 139 -15.11 -2.83 -3.38
CA PRO A 139 -15.42 -1.42 -3.58
C PRO A 139 -15.02 -0.60 -2.35
N LEU A 140 -14.54 0.63 -2.56
CA LEU A 140 -14.18 1.52 -1.45
C LEU A 140 -15.36 1.64 -0.47
N ARG A 141 -15.08 1.54 0.83
CA ARG A 141 -16.10 1.76 1.85
C ARG A 141 -16.39 3.24 1.97
N ALA A 142 -17.67 3.60 1.83
CA ALA A 142 -18.20 4.95 2.01
C ALA A 142 -17.26 6.04 1.44
N PRO A 143 -16.94 6.00 0.13
CA PRO A 143 -16.16 7.06 -0.46
C PRO A 143 -16.91 8.38 -0.25
N ALA A 144 -16.22 9.41 0.22
CA ALA A 144 -16.84 10.72 0.36
C ALA A 144 -17.26 11.21 -1.03
N GLU A 145 -18.38 11.91 -1.14
CA GLU A 145 -18.86 12.44 -2.43
C GLU A 145 -17.78 13.30 -3.10
N GLU A 146 -17.04 14.08 -2.30
CA GLU A 146 -15.90 14.88 -2.78
C GLU A 146 -14.74 14.00 -3.28
N GLU A 147 -14.50 12.83 -2.69
CA GLU A 147 -13.49 11.88 -3.17
C GLU A 147 -13.88 11.32 -4.54
N LEU A 148 -15.16 10.98 -4.74
CA LEU A 148 -15.67 10.55 -6.03
C LEU A 148 -15.59 11.66 -7.07
N ARG A 149 -16.00 12.88 -6.72
CA ARG A 149 -15.94 14.05 -7.62
C ARG A 149 -14.51 14.37 -8.04
N LEU A 150 -13.56 14.33 -7.10
CA LEU A 150 -12.14 14.52 -7.40
C LEU A 150 -11.58 13.40 -8.27
N ALA A 151 -11.96 12.15 -8.01
CA ALA A 151 -11.55 11.02 -8.84
C ALA A 151 -12.09 11.15 -10.27
N GLU A 152 -13.36 11.54 -10.44
CA GLU A 152 -13.96 11.75 -11.76
C GLU A 152 -13.33 12.94 -12.50
N SER A 153 -13.08 14.07 -11.82
CA SER A 153 -12.38 15.21 -12.42
C SER A 153 -10.99 14.82 -12.90
N ARG A 154 -10.20 14.12 -12.07
CA ARG A 154 -8.86 13.65 -12.46
C ARG A 154 -8.91 12.64 -13.60
N TRP A 155 -9.94 11.81 -13.61
CA TRP A 155 -10.21 10.88 -14.71
C TRP A 155 -10.48 11.64 -16.02
N SER A 156 -11.33 12.67 -15.99
CA SER A 156 -11.60 13.52 -17.15
C SER A 156 -10.36 14.26 -17.64
N ASP A 157 -9.56 14.83 -16.74
CA ASP A 157 -8.31 15.52 -17.08
C ASP A 157 -7.31 14.56 -17.75
N TRP A 158 -7.21 13.34 -17.23
CA TRP A 158 -6.33 12.32 -17.80
C TRP A 158 -6.80 11.86 -19.18
N LEU A 159 -8.10 11.62 -19.38
CA LEU A 159 -8.65 11.31 -20.70
C LEU A 159 -8.44 12.45 -21.69
N ALA A 160 -8.56 13.71 -21.24
CA ALA A 160 -8.27 14.87 -22.06
C ALA A 160 -6.77 14.95 -22.43
N MET A 161 -5.87 14.50 -21.55
CA MET A 161 -4.44 14.38 -21.84
C MET A 161 -4.14 13.24 -22.82
N GLU A 162 -4.84 12.10 -22.73
CA GLU A 162 -4.77 11.03 -23.71
C GLU A 162 -5.26 11.50 -25.09
N ASP A 163 -6.37 12.23 -25.14
CA ASP A 163 -6.91 12.83 -26.36
C ASP A 163 -5.96 13.90 -26.95
N TRP A 164 -5.24 14.64 -26.10
CA TRP A 164 -4.17 15.54 -26.55
C TRP A 164 -3.01 14.80 -27.22
N MET A 165 -2.69 13.57 -26.78
CA MET A 165 -1.68 12.73 -27.43
C MET A 165 -2.14 12.10 -28.75
N VAL A 166 -3.45 12.14 -29.07
CA VAL A 166 -4.04 11.48 -30.25
C VAL A 166 -4.58 12.49 -31.30
N GLY A 167 -4.78 13.76 -30.93
CA GLY A 167 -5.30 14.81 -31.83
C GLY A 167 -4.26 15.58 -32.68
N PRO A 168 -4.69 16.46 -33.60
CA PRO A 168 -3.84 17.27 -34.50
C PRO A 168 -2.96 18.32 -33.78
N ARG A 169 -2.89 18.29 -32.44
CA ARG A 169 -2.04 19.12 -31.57
C ARG A 169 -0.91 18.32 -30.91
N SER A 170 -0.61 17.13 -31.43
CA SER A 170 0.64 16.42 -31.18
C SER A 170 1.84 17.34 -31.45
N PRO A 171 2.85 17.42 -30.57
CA PRO A 171 4.11 18.13 -30.84
C PRO A 171 5.02 17.40 -31.85
N TRP A 172 4.54 16.30 -32.44
CA TRP A 172 5.18 15.52 -33.50
C TRP A 172 4.30 15.49 -34.73
#